data_AF-A0A918BBV5-F1
#
_entry.id   AF-A0A918BBV5-F1
#
_cell.length_a   1.000
_cell.length_b   1.000
_cell.length_c   1.000
_cell.angle_alpha   90.00
_cell.angle_beta   90.00
_cell.angle_gamma   90.00
#
_symmetry.space_group_name_H-M   'P 1'
#
loop_
_entity.id
_entity.type
_entity.pdbx_description
1 polymer ?
#
loop_
_entity_poly.entity_id
_entity_poly.type
_entity_poly.pdbx_seq_one_letter_code
_entity_poly.pdbx_strand_id
1 'polypeptide(L)'
;MACAAARFIWIPLVNRDVHATAELLDERAPRTRVTIRNALPLTGDAYHAKYARNEIYAFFPALPAFPAFAEAGLPAARPTRATARGGRARRRRSFRSGERDAGVTPA
;
A
#
# COMPACT_ATOMS: atom_id res chain seq x y z
N MET A 1 -11.67 -5.78 -26.93
CA MET A 1 -11.67 -4.92 -25.73
C MET A 1 -10.42 -5.28 -24.95
N ALA A 2 -9.44 -4.38 -24.84
CA ALA A 2 -8.07 -4.73 -24.45
C ALA A 2 -7.99 -5.17 -22.98
N CYS A 3 -7.70 -6.45 -22.75
CA CYS A 3 -7.31 -6.99 -21.44
C CYS A 3 -5.93 -6.42 -21.11
N ALA A 4 -5.89 -5.35 -20.30
CA ALA A 4 -4.63 -4.76 -19.86
C ALA A 4 -3.92 -5.73 -18.90
N ALA A 5 -2.62 -5.95 -19.11
CA ALA A 5 -1.81 -6.84 -18.28
C ALA A 5 -1.95 -6.51 -16.79
N ALA A 6 -2.29 -7.52 -15.98
CA ALA A 6 -2.37 -7.40 -14.52
C ALA A 6 -1.03 -6.91 -13.97
N ARG A 7 -1.06 -5.78 -13.25
CA ARG A 7 0.13 -5.13 -12.69
C ARG A 7 0.05 -5.09 -11.19
N PHE A 8 1.16 -5.44 -10.56
CA PHE A 8 1.24 -5.56 -9.11
C PHE A 8 2.18 -4.51 -8.51
N ILE A 9 1.85 -4.06 -7.30
CA ILE A 9 2.71 -3.23 -6.46
C ILE A 9 3.04 -3.95 -5.16
N TRP A 10 4.18 -3.60 -4.58
CA TRP A 10 4.65 -4.13 -3.31
C TRP A 10 4.42 -3.11 -2.19
N ILE A 11 3.77 -3.55 -1.11
CA ILE A 11 3.43 -2.70 0.04
C ILE A 11 4.06 -3.33 1.29
N PRO A 12 5.29 -2.93 1.65
CA PRO A 12 5.97 -3.42 2.84
C PRO A 12 5.59 -2.63 4.10
N LEU A 13 5.45 -3.33 5.23
CA LEU A 13 5.52 -2.75 6.58
C LEU A 13 6.89 -3.10 7.15
N VAL A 14 7.85 -2.20 6.93
CA VAL A 14 9.29 -2.41 7.18
C VAL A 14 9.59 -2.87 8.61
N ASN A 15 8.99 -2.23 9.62
CA ASN A 15 9.24 -2.56 11.04
C ASN A 15 8.73 -3.96 11.44
N ARG A 16 7.82 -4.55 10.66
CA ARG A 16 7.24 -5.87 10.95
C ARG A 16 7.71 -6.95 9.99
N ASP A 17 8.57 -6.61 9.03
CA ASP A 17 9.04 -7.52 7.97
C ASP A 17 7.88 -8.29 7.30
N VAL A 18 6.76 -7.61 7.06
CA VAL A 18 5.61 -8.17 6.35
C VAL A 18 5.33 -7.35 5.11
N HIS A 19 4.82 -8.02 4.08
CA HIS A 19 4.46 -7.36 2.86
C HIS A 19 3.18 -7.90 2.22
N ALA A 20 2.50 -7.01 1.51
CA ALA A 20 1.37 -7.34 0.66
C ALA A 20 1.69 -7.02 -0.80
N THR A 21 1.15 -7.83 -1.70
CA THR A 21 1.14 -7.58 -3.14
C THR A 21 -0.27 -7.19 -3.53
N ALA A 22 -0.45 -6.05 -4.18
CA ALA A 22 -1.75 -5.55 -4.60
C ALA A 22 -1.79 -5.35 -6.11
N GLU A 23 -2.92 -5.70 -6.74
CA GLU A 23 -3.16 -5.48 -8.16
C GLU A 23 -3.69 -4.06 -8.41
N LEU A 24 -3.13 -3.37 -9.40
CA LEU A 24 -3.61 -2.08 -9.88
C LEU A 24 -4.74 -2.30 -10.89
N LEU A 25 -5.93 -1.81 -10.55
CA LEU A 25 -7.15 -1.99 -11.34
C LEU A 25 -7.24 -0.98 -12.49
N ASP A 26 -6.79 -1.38 -13.67
CA ASP A 26 -6.76 -0.52 -14.86
C ASP A 26 -8.17 -0.13 -15.35
N GLU A 27 -9.10 -1.09 -15.36
CA GLU A 27 -10.45 -0.87 -15.89
C GLU A 27 -11.33 0.00 -14.97
N ARG A 28 -11.18 -0.18 -13.64
CA ARG A 28 -12.03 0.49 -12.66
C ARG A 28 -11.56 1.89 -12.30
N ALA A 29 -10.25 2.15 -12.35
CA ALA A 29 -9.68 3.41 -11.88
C ALA A 29 -8.44 3.85 -12.70
N PRO A 30 -8.60 4.14 -14.01
CA PRO A 30 -7.46 4.41 -14.90
C PRO A 30 -6.66 5.67 -14.52
N ARG A 31 -7.35 6.74 -14.11
CA ARG A 31 -6.69 8.00 -13.68
C ARG A 31 -5.88 7.82 -12.41
N THR A 32 -6.47 7.11 -11.44
CA THR A 32 -5.84 6.83 -10.15
C THR A 32 -4.56 6.02 -10.34
N ARG A 33 -4.66 4.97 -11.16
CA ARG A 33 -3.57 4.05 -11.44
C ARG A 33 -2.37 4.74 -12.08
N VAL A 34 -2.58 5.57 -13.10
CA VAL A 34 -1.48 6.32 -13.77
C VAL A 34 -0.76 7.22 -12.77
N THR A 35 -1.53 7.92 -11.94
CA THR A 35 -0.99 8.87 -10.96
C THR A 35 -0.14 8.17 -9.91
N ILE A 36 -0.66 7.10 -9.30
CA ILE A 36 0.11 6.32 -8.32
C ILE A 36 1.36 5.74 -8.96
N ARG A 37 1.25 5.19 -10.17
CA ARG A 37 2.39 4.58 -10.86
C ARG A 37 3.51 5.58 -11.14
N ASN A 38 3.18 6.81 -11.52
CA ASN A 38 4.17 7.86 -11.77
C ASN A 38 4.79 8.42 -10.48
N ALA A 39 4.11 8.26 -9.34
CA ALA A 39 4.55 8.78 -8.05
C ALA A 39 5.34 7.75 -7.21
N LEU A 40 5.31 6.46 -7.56
CA LEU A 40 6.08 5.45 -6.84
C LEU A 40 7.59 5.64 -7.07
N PRO A 41 8.44 5.42 -6.05
CA PRO A 41 8.12 4.88 -4.72
C PRO A 41 7.56 5.94 -3.73
N LEU A 42 6.59 5.53 -2.91
CA LEU A 42 6.01 6.34 -1.84
C LEU A 42 6.35 5.72 -0.47
N THR A 43 6.76 6.53 0.49
CA THR A 43 7.09 6.10 1.86
C THR A 43 6.47 7.06 2.85
N GLY A 44 5.87 6.52 3.91
CA GLY A 44 5.20 7.28 4.95
C GLY A 44 4.78 6.39 6.11
N ASP A 45 4.37 7.02 7.21
CA ASP A 45 3.94 6.31 8.41
C ASP A 45 2.59 5.61 8.21
N ALA A 46 2.50 4.39 8.74
CA ALA A 46 1.29 3.59 8.68
C ALA A 46 0.43 3.77 9.94
N TYR A 47 -0.82 4.17 9.74
CA TYR A 47 -1.80 4.36 10.80
C TYR A 47 -2.90 3.30 10.71
N HIS A 48 -3.38 2.84 11.87
CA HIS A 48 -4.54 1.96 11.95
C HIS A 48 -5.81 2.80 12.15
N ALA A 49 -6.81 2.59 11.31
CA ALA A 49 -8.07 3.31 11.41
C ALA A 49 -8.83 2.95 12.69
N LYS A 50 -9.26 3.98 13.44
CA LYS A 50 -10.10 3.80 14.64
C LYS A 50 -11.53 3.40 14.30
N TYR A 51 -12.09 3.92 13.22
CA TYR A 51 -13.50 3.76 12.87
C TYR A 51 -13.74 2.85 11.67
N ALA A 52 -12.71 2.58 10.84
CA ALA A 52 -12.82 1.76 9.64
C ALA A 52 -12.35 0.31 9.84
N ARG A 53 -12.47 -0.20 11.08
CA ARG A 53 -12.19 -1.59 11.46
C ARG A 53 -10.78 -2.08 11.07
N ASN A 54 -10.65 -2.80 9.95
CA ASN A 54 -9.42 -3.51 9.57
C ASN A 54 -8.70 -2.77 8.43
N GLU A 55 -8.50 -1.47 8.58
CA GLU A 55 -7.87 -0.62 7.56
C GLU A 55 -6.57 0.01 8.06
N ILE A 56 -5.51 -0.14 7.26
CA ILE A 56 -4.23 0.54 7.45
C ILE A 56 -4.09 1.57 6.33
N TYR A 57 -3.71 2.80 6.67
CA TYR A 57 -3.51 3.87 5.69
C TYR A 57 -2.24 4.68 6.01
N ALA A 58 -1.76 5.40 5.01
CA ALA A 58 -0.67 6.38 5.12
C ALA A 58 -1.11 7.69 4.49
N PHE A 59 -0.60 8.82 5.00
CA PHE A 59 -0.86 10.13 4.42
C PHE A 59 0.31 10.55 3.54
N PHE A 60 -0.02 11.12 2.38
CA PHE A 60 0.95 11.65 1.43
C PHE A 60 0.56 13.08 1.03
N PRO A 61 1.52 13.91 0.60
CA PRO A 61 1.20 15.16 -0.09
C PRO A 61 0.27 14.92 -1.29
N ALA A 62 -0.43 15.98 -1.69
CA ALA A 62 -1.33 15.91 -2.84
C ALA A 62 -0.60 15.44 -4.10
N LEU A 63 -1.24 14.54 -4.84
CA LEU A 63 -0.74 14.06 -6.12
C LEU A 63 -1.49 14.75 -7.26
N PRO A 64 -0.94 14.79 -8.48
CA PRO A 64 -1.53 15.56 -9.60
C PRO A 64 -3.00 15.24 -9.92
N ALA A 65 -3.45 13.99 -9.77
CA ALA A 65 -4.86 13.62 -9.96
C ALA A 65 -5.69 13.60 -8.67
N PHE A 66 -5.07 13.88 -7.52
CA PHE A 66 -5.70 13.95 -6.20
C PHE A 66 -5.24 15.26 -5.53
N PRO A 67 -5.74 16.42 -6.01
CA PRO A 67 -5.44 17.70 -5.38
C PRO A 67 -5.84 17.64 -3.90
N ALA A 68 -5.09 18.36 -3.05
CA ALA A 68 -5.47 18.49 -1.65
C ALA A 68 -6.91 19.01 -1.58
N PHE A 69 -7.67 18.52 -0.61
CA PHE A 69 -9.05 18.96 -0.34
C PHE A 69 -9.19 20.45 -0.03
N ALA A 70 -8.09 21.22 -0.01
CA ALA A 70 -8.05 22.64 0.33
C ALA A 70 -8.70 23.56 -0.73
N GLU A 71 -8.86 23.15 -2.00
CA GLU A 71 -9.24 24.10 -3.06
C GLU A 71 -10.48 23.75 -3.88
N ALA A 72 -11.23 22.69 -3.57
CA ALA A 72 -12.48 22.47 -4.31
C ALA A 72 -13.50 21.65 -3.54
N GLY A 73 -14.69 22.23 -3.36
CA GLY A 73 -15.94 21.49 -3.17
C GLY A 73 -16.25 20.69 -4.44
N LEU A 74 -15.50 19.62 -4.70
CA LEU A 74 -15.69 18.73 -5.84
C LEU A 74 -16.71 17.64 -5.47
N PRO A 75 -17.65 17.29 -6.36
CA PRO A 75 -18.61 16.21 -6.13
C PRO A 75 -17.90 14.87 -5.94
N ALA A 76 -18.39 14.10 -4.97
CA ALA A 76 -17.83 12.83 -4.53
C ALA A 76 -17.51 11.88 -5.71
N ALA A 77 -16.24 11.59 -5.93
CA ALA A 77 -15.83 10.41 -6.69
C ALA A 77 -16.33 9.16 -5.94
N ARG A 78 -17.03 8.27 -6.65
CA ARG A 78 -17.77 7.08 -6.15
C ARG A 78 -17.27 6.58 -4.78
N PRO A 79 -18.01 6.83 -3.69
CA PRO A 79 -17.64 6.33 -2.38
C PRO A 79 -17.91 4.83 -2.31
N THR A 80 -16.88 4.00 -2.24
CA THR A 80 -17.06 2.60 -1.82
C THR A 80 -17.25 2.58 -0.31
N ARG A 81 -18.50 2.47 0.15
CA ARG A 81 -18.85 2.40 1.58
C ARG A 81 -18.65 1.00 2.21
N ALA A 82 -18.14 0.03 1.45
CA ALA A 82 -17.93 -1.34 1.91
C ALA A 82 -16.47 -1.77 1.77
N THR A 83 -15.79 -1.96 2.90
CA THR A 83 -14.46 -2.55 2.95
C THR A 83 -14.59 -4.05 2.66
N ALA A 84 -14.16 -4.49 1.47
CA ALA A 84 -14.14 -5.91 1.12
C ALA A 84 -13.23 -6.68 2.09
N ARG A 85 -13.75 -7.76 2.68
CA ARG A 85 -12.96 -8.62 3.57
C ARG A 85 -11.95 -9.42 2.74
N GLY A 86 -10.66 -9.06 2.85
CA GLY A 86 -9.55 -9.99 2.60
C GLY A 86 -8.64 -9.64 1.42
N GLY A 87 -7.69 -8.72 1.64
CA GLY A 87 -6.38 -8.82 1.01
C GLY A 87 -5.55 -9.85 1.78
N ARG A 88 -5.40 -11.08 1.27
CA ARG A 88 -4.53 -12.08 1.92
C ARG A 88 -3.06 -11.77 1.61
N ALA A 89 -2.35 -11.13 2.54
CA ALA A 89 -0.90 -11.17 2.54
C ALA A 89 -0.46 -12.62 2.85
N ARG A 90 0.09 -13.33 1.85
CA ARG A 90 0.66 -14.67 2.08
C ARG A 90 1.92 -14.50 2.94
N ARG A 91 1.83 -14.86 4.22
CA ARG A 91 3.00 -15.03 5.09
C ARG A 91 3.87 -16.17 4.54
N ARG A 92 4.99 -15.86 3.89
CA ARG A 92 6.09 -16.82 3.77
C ARG A 92 6.80 -16.84 5.13
N ARG A 93 6.49 -17.84 5.96
CA ARG A 93 7.23 -18.11 7.20
C ARG A 93 8.59 -18.69 6.82
N SER A 94 9.65 -17.92 7.03
CA SER A 94 10.98 -18.46 7.29
C SER A 94 11.63 -17.61 8.38
N PHE A 95 11.03 -17.65 9.57
CA PHE A 95 11.66 -17.15 10.79
C PHE A 95 12.35 -18.35 11.43
N ARG A 96 13.66 -18.47 11.25
CA ARG A 96 14.53 -19.37 12.02
C ARG A 96 15.32 -18.47 12.97
N SER A 97 14.84 -18.38 14.21
CA SER A 97 15.50 -17.68 15.31
C SER A 97 16.56 -18.57 15.92
N GLY A 98 17.74 -18.00 16.19
CA GLY A 98 18.76 -18.59 17.07
C GLY A 98 19.94 -19.18 16.30
N GLU A 99 20.98 -18.37 16.12
CA GLU A 99 22.32 -18.58 16.69
C GLU A 99 23.19 -17.41 16.21
N ARG A 100 23.41 -16.41 17.05
CA ARG A 100 24.54 -15.49 16.88
C ARG A 100 25.49 -15.77 18.02
N ASP A 101 26.31 -16.79 17.81
CA ASP A 101 27.49 -17.01 18.62
C ASP A 101 28.40 -15.79 18.51
N ALA A 102 28.71 -15.25 19.68
CA ALA A 102 29.75 -14.27 19.87
C ALA A 102 31.10 -14.93 19.54
N GLY A 103 31.64 -14.61 18.37
CA GLY A 103 33.01 -14.91 17.99
C GLY A 103 33.79 -13.60 17.82
N VAL A 104 34.22 -13.02 18.94
CA VAL A 104 35.29 -12.02 18.96
C VAL A 104 36.59 -12.71 18.57
N THR A 105 37.30 -12.22 17.55
CA THR A 105 38.74 -12.43 17.39
C THR A 105 39.35 -11.19 16.71
N PRO A 106 40.45 -10.62 17.22
CA PRO A 106 40.97 -9.34 16.77
C PRO A 106 41.94 -9.49 15.59
N ALA A 107 42.18 -8.38 14.89
CA ALA A 107 43.37 -8.11 14.10
C ALA A 107 43.83 -6.68 14.41
#